data_AF-A0A2D5I331-F1
#
_entry.id   AF-A0A2D5I331-F1
#
_cell.length_a   1.000
_cell.length_b   1.000
_cell.length_c   1.000
_cell.angle_alpha   90.00
_cell.angle_beta   90.00
_cell.angle_gamma   90.00
#
_symmetry.space_group_name_H-M   'P 1'
#
loop_
_entity.id
_entity.type
_entity.pdbx_description
1 polymer ?
#
loop_
_entity_poly.entity_id
_entity_poly.type
_entity_poly.pdbx_seq_one_letter_code
_entity_poly.pdbx_strand_id
1 'polypeptide(L)'
;MVKNTIKDLDPITVGELLLSFKDLSNVYAKKIDKKTSDFASLPVRLVIKRVSNNQVVDLLRVKGVEADERRNCFLITGLATSDDVVFTHEGKITKLNNSSIKIGDLINQFHLGKHILVDKMKISDEKFYSIPVRVAVIDKNNKVVNFLEIITSLMDDVGSSVFCHCIIDDEKMIRENQLAKKSFELAEKRYKNLIENVKT
;
A
#
# COMPACT_ATOMS: atom_id res chain seq x y z
N MET A 1 17.22 -9.00 -21.76
CA MET A 1 15.79 -8.85 -22.07
C MET A 1 15.21 -7.89 -21.04
N VAL A 2 14.92 -6.64 -21.41
CA VAL A 2 14.42 -5.63 -20.48
C VAL A 2 12.90 -5.85 -20.37
N LYS A 3 12.41 -6.35 -19.23
CA LYS A 3 10.97 -6.42 -18.91
C LYS A 3 10.44 -4.99 -18.88
N ASN A 4 9.91 -4.48 -20.00
CA ASN A 4 9.53 -3.08 -20.15
C ASN A 4 8.01 -2.85 -20.11
N THR A 5 7.32 -3.64 -19.30
CA THR A 5 5.94 -3.37 -18.90
C THR A 5 5.81 -3.71 -17.43
N ILE A 6 5.49 -2.70 -16.64
CA ILE A 6 5.11 -2.78 -15.21
C ILE A 6 4.02 -3.85 -14.95
N LYS A 7 3.36 -4.36 -16.01
CA LYS A 7 2.36 -5.43 -16.01
C LYS A 7 2.91 -6.84 -15.69
N ASP A 8 4.23 -7.05 -15.77
CA ASP A 8 4.89 -8.34 -15.49
C ASP A 8 5.76 -8.30 -14.21
N LEU A 9 5.45 -7.38 -13.30
CA LEU A 9 6.11 -7.33 -12.01
C LEU A 9 5.62 -8.49 -11.16
N ASP A 10 6.57 -9.32 -10.74
CA ASP A 10 6.32 -10.34 -9.74
C ASP A 10 5.87 -9.64 -8.45
N PRO A 11 4.82 -10.13 -7.77
CA PRO A 11 4.38 -9.54 -6.51
C PRO A 11 5.52 -9.48 -5.50
N ILE A 12 5.60 -8.40 -4.73
CA ILE A 12 6.51 -8.36 -3.58
C ILE A 12 6.17 -9.51 -2.62
N THR A 13 7.20 -10.17 -2.10
CA THR A 13 7.04 -11.26 -1.15
C THR A 13 7.03 -10.76 0.30
N VAL A 14 6.61 -11.62 1.23
CA VAL A 14 6.66 -11.32 2.67
C VAL A 14 8.09 -10.97 3.09
N GLY A 15 9.08 -11.72 2.61
CA GLY A 15 10.49 -11.49 2.91
C GLY A 15 10.97 -10.12 2.45
N GLU A 16 10.67 -9.76 1.19
CA GLU A 16 11.07 -8.47 0.61
C GLU A 16 10.40 -7.29 1.31
N LEU A 17 9.11 -7.40 1.65
CA LEU A 17 8.39 -6.35 2.35
C LEU A 17 8.94 -6.13 3.78
N LEU A 18 9.17 -7.21 4.53
CA LEU A 18 9.74 -7.14 5.88
C LEU A 18 11.17 -6.59 5.86
N LEU A 19 11.97 -6.99 4.87
CA LEU A 19 13.31 -6.44 4.66
C LEU A 19 13.25 -4.93 4.39
N SER A 20 12.32 -4.49 3.53
CA SER A 20 12.14 -3.07 3.26
C SER A 20 11.78 -2.27 4.53
N PHE A 21 10.91 -2.79 5.40
CA PHE A 21 10.61 -2.12 6.68
C PHE A 21 11.82 -2.06 7.61
N LYS A 22 12.66 -3.10 7.63
CA LYS A 22 13.92 -3.07 8.37
C LYS A 22 14.85 -1.98 7.85
N ASP A 23 14.97 -1.85 6.53
CA ASP A 23 15.81 -0.82 5.91
C ASP A 23 15.27 0.60 6.17
N LEU A 24 13.95 0.79 6.09
CA LEU A 24 13.31 2.05 6.44
C LEU A 24 13.48 2.41 7.92
N SER A 25 13.46 1.43 8.82
CA SER A 25 13.76 1.62 10.24
C SER A 25 15.19 2.13 10.46
N ASN A 26 16.16 1.61 9.68
CA ASN A 26 17.53 2.12 9.69
C ASN A 26 17.63 3.56 9.15
N VAL A 27 16.90 3.88 8.09
CA VAL A 27 16.82 5.25 7.55
C VAL A 27 16.21 6.21 8.57
N TYR A 28 15.13 5.79 9.23
CA TYR A 28 14.45 6.56 10.28
C TYR A 28 15.40 6.91 11.43
N ALA A 29 16.21 5.95 11.85
CA ALA A 29 17.19 6.15 12.91
C ALA A 29 18.39 7.00 12.48
N LYS A 30 18.97 6.73 11.31
CA LYS A 30 20.26 7.31 10.91
C LYS A 30 20.16 8.60 10.11
N LYS A 31 19.11 8.76 9.31
CA LYS A 31 18.93 9.92 8.41
C LYS A 31 17.92 10.92 8.94
N ILE A 32 16.82 10.43 9.52
CA ILE A 32 15.77 11.29 10.10
C ILE A 32 16.06 11.63 11.57
N ASP A 33 17.03 10.93 12.19
CA ASP A 33 17.47 11.13 13.57
C ASP A 33 16.34 10.95 14.61
N LYS A 34 15.56 9.87 14.45
CA LYS A 34 14.47 9.49 15.36
C LYS A 34 14.71 8.14 16.00
N LYS A 35 14.11 7.89 17.17
CA LYS A 35 14.31 6.62 17.88
C LYS A 35 13.68 5.46 17.12
N THR A 36 14.43 4.38 16.91
CA THR A 36 13.94 3.15 16.27
C THR A 36 12.70 2.57 16.95
N SER A 37 12.54 2.76 18.27
CA SER A 37 11.34 2.37 19.02
C SER A 37 10.06 3.00 18.47
N ASP A 38 10.16 4.21 17.93
CA ASP A 38 9.02 4.98 17.48
C ASP A 38 8.60 4.57 16.06
N PHE A 39 9.51 3.92 15.31
CA PHE A 39 9.24 3.45 13.95
C PHE A 39 8.06 2.49 13.93
N ALA A 40 7.97 1.58 14.89
CA ALA A 40 6.87 0.63 15.00
C ALA A 40 5.49 1.30 15.17
N SER A 41 5.46 2.56 15.63
CA SER A 41 4.23 3.34 15.82
C SER A 41 3.77 4.09 14.57
N LEU A 42 4.61 4.18 13.54
CA LEU A 42 4.29 4.88 12.31
C LEU A 42 3.16 4.17 11.56
N PRO A 43 2.22 4.91 10.96
CA PRO A 43 1.18 4.34 10.13
C PRO A 43 1.75 3.84 8.79
N VAL A 44 1.21 2.71 8.31
CA VAL A 44 1.41 2.21 6.94
C VAL A 44 0.25 2.71 6.06
N ARG A 45 0.55 3.24 4.89
CA ARG A 45 -0.46 3.70 3.91
C ARG A 45 -0.18 3.13 2.53
N LEU A 46 -1.21 3.08 1.68
CA LEU A 46 -1.08 2.63 0.30
C LEU A 46 -1.14 3.83 -0.64
N VAL A 47 -0.11 4.05 -1.44
CA VAL A 47 -0.11 5.09 -2.48
C VAL A 47 -0.43 4.44 -3.81
N ILE A 48 -1.55 4.80 -4.43
CA ILE A 48 -1.95 4.23 -5.72
C ILE A 48 -1.47 5.13 -6.85
N LYS A 49 -0.74 4.55 -7.79
CA LYS A 49 -0.19 5.24 -8.96
C LYS A 49 -0.67 4.63 -10.26
N ARG A 50 -0.77 5.45 -11.29
CA ARG A 50 -1.05 4.99 -12.65
C ARG A 50 0.18 4.38 -13.29
N VAL A 51 -0.01 3.28 -14.02
CA VAL A 51 1.08 2.69 -14.80
C VAL A 51 1.51 3.61 -15.95
N SER A 52 0.58 4.33 -16.57
CA SER A 52 0.84 5.12 -17.77
C SER A 52 1.74 6.34 -17.56
N ASN A 53 1.73 6.94 -16.36
CA ASN A 53 2.45 8.20 -16.09
C ASN A 53 3.05 8.30 -14.68
N ASN A 54 2.96 7.24 -13.86
CA ASN A 54 3.46 7.16 -12.48
C ASN A 54 2.88 8.23 -11.53
N GLN A 55 1.80 8.91 -11.91
CA GLN A 55 1.15 9.91 -11.08
C GLN A 55 0.30 9.24 -10.00
N VAL A 56 0.27 9.87 -8.82
CA VAL A 56 -0.56 9.43 -7.70
C VAL A 56 -2.01 9.78 -7.99
N VAL A 57 -2.88 8.79 -7.82
CA VAL A 57 -4.33 8.92 -8.02
C VAL A 57 -5.12 8.61 -6.75
N ASP A 58 -4.51 7.95 -5.76
CA ASP A 58 -5.18 7.68 -4.49
C ASP A 58 -4.18 7.42 -3.35
N LEU A 59 -4.66 7.55 -2.11
CA LEU A 59 -3.95 7.21 -0.89
C LEU A 59 -4.91 6.49 0.06
N LEU A 60 -4.76 5.18 0.22
CA LEU A 60 -5.63 4.39 1.09
C LEU A 60 -5.00 4.13 2.44
N ARG A 61 -5.85 4.08 3.47
CA ARG A 61 -5.47 3.51 4.77
C ARG A 61 -5.42 1.99 4.68
N VAL A 62 -4.53 1.41 5.48
CA VAL A 62 -4.42 -0.03 5.67
C VAL A 62 -5.18 -0.42 6.93
N LYS A 63 -6.09 -1.39 6.80
CA LYS A 63 -6.86 -1.95 7.91
C LYS A 63 -6.14 -3.11 8.57
N GLY A 64 -5.45 -3.95 7.79
CA GLY A 64 -4.67 -5.06 8.32
C GLY A 64 -4.17 -5.99 7.23
N VAL A 65 -3.74 -7.18 7.66
CA VAL A 65 -3.21 -8.25 6.82
C VAL A 65 -3.99 -9.53 7.10
N GLU A 66 -4.37 -10.22 6.03
CA GLU A 66 -5.10 -11.49 6.08
C GLU A 66 -4.41 -12.50 5.16
N ALA A 67 -4.45 -13.78 5.50
CA ALA A 67 -4.00 -14.84 4.58
C ALA A 67 -5.13 -15.19 3.61
N ASP A 68 -4.82 -15.27 2.31
CA ASP A 68 -5.73 -15.76 1.28
C ASP A 68 -5.21 -17.09 0.72
N GLU A 69 -5.75 -18.17 1.27
CA GLU A 69 -5.38 -19.55 0.89
C GLU A 69 -5.68 -19.85 -0.58
N ARG A 70 -6.74 -19.26 -1.15
CA ARG A 70 -7.11 -19.51 -2.55
C ARG A 70 -6.10 -18.92 -3.52
N ARG A 71 -5.52 -17.77 -3.16
CA ARG A 71 -4.49 -17.07 -3.96
C ARG A 71 -3.07 -17.42 -3.51
N ASN A 72 -2.92 -18.21 -2.46
CA ASN A 72 -1.64 -18.54 -1.83
C ASN A 72 -0.81 -17.27 -1.57
N CYS A 73 -1.43 -16.27 -0.93
CA CYS A 73 -0.81 -14.96 -0.68
C CYS A 73 -1.27 -14.36 0.65
N PHE A 74 -0.59 -13.32 1.11
CA PHE A 74 -1.11 -12.41 2.13
C PHE A 74 -1.74 -11.19 1.46
N LEU A 75 -2.89 -10.76 1.98
CA LEU A 75 -3.62 -9.58 1.54
C LEU A 75 -3.47 -8.47 2.58
N ILE A 76 -2.83 -7.38 2.18
CA ILE A 76 -2.95 -6.10 2.87
C ILE A 76 -4.29 -5.48 2.46
N THR A 77 -5.19 -5.28 3.42
CA THR A 77 -6.53 -4.74 3.15
C THR A 77 -6.50 -3.22 3.21
N GLY A 78 -6.72 -2.59 2.05
CA GLY A 78 -6.87 -1.15 1.89
C GLY A 78 -8.34 -0.76 1.88
N LEU A 79 -8.77 0.13 2.76
CA LEU A 79 -10.17 0.57 2.78
C LEU A 79 -10.39 1.77 1.86
N ALA A 80 -11.23 1.59 0.85
CA ALA A 80 -11.79 2.63 0.02
C ALA A 80 -13.17 3.01 0.55
N THR A 81 -13.22 3.99 1.46
CA THR A 81 -14.47 4.68 1.78
C THR A 81 -14.52 6.00 1.04
N SER A 82 -15.72 6.58 0.88
CA SER A 82 -15.90 7.97 0.43
C SER A 82 -15.09 8.99 1.24
N ASP A 83 -14.66 8.60 2.44
CA ASP A 83 -13.96 9.43 3.43
C ASP A 83 -12.44 9.17 3.45
N ASP A 84 -11.99 8.02 2.93
CA ASP A 84 -10.57 7.60 2.87
C ASP A 84 -9.95 7.77 1.49
N VAL A 85 -10.72 8.16 0.49
CA VAL A 85 -10.14 8.67 -0.76
C VAL A 85 -9.64 10.06 -0.44
N VAL A 86 -8.37 10.34 -0.70
CA VAL A 86 -8.10 11.68 -1.19
C VAL A 86 -8.76 11.71 -2.57
N PHE A 87 -10.07 12.06 -2.59
CA PHE A 87 -10.84 12.77 -3.62
C PHE A 87 -12.31 12.31 -3.86
N THR A 88 -13.20 12.93 -3.07
CA THR A 88 -14.64 13.27 -3.24
C THR A 88 -15.73 12.19 -3.17
N HIS A 89 -16.54 12.27 -2.11
CA HIS A 89 -18.00 12.33 -2.20
C HIS A 89 -18.43 13.81 -2.08
N GLU A 90 -19.20 14.31 -3.05
CA GLU A 90 -19.83 15.66 -3.02
C GLU A 90 -18.92 16.89 -2.82
N GLY A 91 -17.67 16.85 -3.28
CA GLY A 91 -16.86 18.08 -3.39
C GLY A 91 -16.29 18.63 -2.07
N LYS A 92 -16.35 17.89 -0.96
CA LYS A 92 -15.69 18.28 0.31
C LYS A 92 -14.40 17.48 0.55
N ILE A 93 -13.37 18.18 1.02
CA ILE A 93 -12.07 17.63 1.45
C ILE A 93 -12.16 17.37 2.95
N THR A 94 -12.07 16.11 3.37
CA THR A 94 -11.97 15.76 4.78
C THR A 94 -10.50 15.51 5.12
N LYS A 95 -9.97 16.21 6.13
CA LYS A 95 -8.65 15.89 6.70
C LYS A 95 -8.63 14.41 7.10
N LEU A 96 -7.55 13.68 6.77
CA LEU A 96 -7.30 12.32 7.26
C LEU A 96 -7.17 12.35 8.79
N ASN A 97 -8.31 12.29 9.47
CA ASN A 97 -8.39 12.02 10.88
C ASN A 97 -9.00 10.63 10.98
N ASN A 98 -8.19 9.56 10.90
CA ASN A 98 -8.52 8.18 11.32
C ASN A 98 -7.30 7.25 11.16
N SER A 99 -7.08 6.39 12.16
CA SER A 99 -5.91 5.52 12.36
C SER A 99 -5.72 4.47 11.26
N SER A 100 -4.60 4.52 10.53
CA SER A 100 -4.12 3.39 9.74
C SER A 100 -3.41 2.39 10.66
N ILE A 101 -3.28 1.13 10.24
CA ILE A 101 -2.48 0.15 10.99
C ILE A 101 -1.05 0.66 11.13
N LYS A 102 -0.46 0.42 12.30
CA LYS A 102 0.94 0.75 12.57
C LYS A 102 1.86 -0.32 12.01
N ILE A 103 3.10 0.05 11.70
CA ILE A 103 4.11 -0.88 11.16
C ILE A 103 4.30 -2.09 12.10
N GLY A 104 4.40 -1.85 13.41
CA GLY A 104 4.58 -2.92 14.39
C GLY A 104 3.43 -3.93 14.37
N ASP A 105 2.18 -3.45 14.31
CA ASP A 105 1.00 -4.30 14.26
C ASP A 105 0.94 -5.12 12.97
N LEU A 106 1.30 -4.51 11.84
CA LEU A 106 1.35 -5.17 10.53
C LEU A 106 2.45 -6.25 10.48
N ILE A 107 3.65 -5.96 11.02
CA ILE A 107 4.73 -6.95 11.14
C ILE A 107 4.31 -8.11 12.04
N ASN A 108 3.65 -7.82 13.16
CA ASN A 108 3.15 -8.85 14.08
C ASN A 108 2.13 -9.78 13.40
N GLN A 109 1.28 -9.26 12.52
CA GLN A 109 0.35 -10.09 11.74
C GLN A 109 1.08 -11.05 10.80
N PHE A 110 2.17 -10.62 10.15
CA PHE A 110 3.02 -11.54 9.38
C PHE A 110 3.69 -12.59 10.27
N HIS A 111 4.20 -12.22 11.44
CA HIS A 111 4.80 -13.18 12.38
C HIS A 111 3.78 -14.20 12.90
N LEU A 112 2.54 -13.78 13.17
CA LEU A 112 1.45 -14.70 13.51
C LEU A 112 1.18 -15.68 12.35
N GLY A 113 1.14 -15.17 11.11
CA GLY A 113 1.05 -16.00 9.90
C GLY A 113 2.21 -17.00 9.80
N LYS A 114 3.44 -16.56 10.08
CA LYS A 114 4.62 -17.43 10.11
C LYS A 114 4.45 -18.57 11.11
N HIS A 115 4.08 -18.25 12.35
CA HIS A 115 3.88 -19.26 13.40
C HIS A 115 2.81 -20.28 13.02
N ILE A 116 1.71 -19.86 12.39
CA ILE A 116 0.68 -20.80 11.91
C ILE A 116 1.23 -21.68 10.79
N LEU A 117 1.80 -21.09 9.75
CA LEU A 117 2.19 -21.82 8.56
C LEU A 117 3.43 -22.71 8.77
N VAL A 118 4.46 -22.17 9.41
CA VAL A 118 5.73 -22.88 9.65
C VAL A 118 5.57 -23.84 10.82
N ASP A 119 5.14 -23.36 11.98
CA ASP A 119 5.21 -24.18 13.20
C ASP A 119 4.06 -25.21 13.24
N LYS A 120 2.86 -24.83 12.79
CA LYS A 120 1.70 -25.74 12.78
C LYS A 120 1.56 -26.51 11.47
N MET A 121 1.64 -25.84 10.33
CA MET A 121 1.44 -26.47 9.00
C MET A 121 2.73 -26.99 8.36
N LYS A 122 3.89 -26.83 9.03
CA LYS A 122 5.19 -27.41 8.65
C LYS A 122 5.67 -26.99 7.26
N ILE A 123 5.34 -25.78 6.81
CA ILE A 123 6.02 -25.20 5.64
C ILE A 123 7.42 -24.72 6.04
N SER A 124 8.36 -24.66 5.10
CA SER A 124 9.68 -24.09 5.38
C SER A 124 9.61 -22.58 5.57
N ASP A 125 10.53 -22.04 6.37
CA ASP A 125 10.74 -20.59 6.51
C ASP A 125 10.95 -19.91 5.15
N GLU A 126 11.78 -20.51 4.31
CA GLU A 126 12.02 -20.03 2.94
C GLU A 126 10.70 -19.91 2.15
N LYS A 127 9.85 -20.93 2.24
CA LYS A 127 8.55 -20.91 1.57
C LYS A 127 7.67 -19.80 2.13
N PHE A 128 7.65 -19.59 3.44
CA PHE A 128 6.90 -18.48 4.06
C PHE A 128 7.37 -17.12 3.53
N TYR A 129 8.68 -16.88 3.51
CA TYR A 129 9.22 -15.60 3.04
C TYR A 129 9.02 -15.38 1.53
N SER A 130 8.87 -16.45 0.74
CA SER A 130 8.51 -16.38 -0.68
C SER A 130 7.02 -16.17 -0.95
N ILE A 131 6.14 -16.18 0.07
CA ILE A 131 4.71 -15.98 -0.14
C ILE A 131 4.48 -14.57 -0.68
N PRO A 132 3.72 -14.41 -1.80
CA PRO A 132 3.33 -13.10 -2.32
C PRO A 132 2.52 -12.28 -1.32
N VAL A 133 2.74 -10.96 -1.33
CA VAL A 133 1.90 -9.98 -0.65
C VAL A 133 1.20 -9.13 -1.71
N ARG A 134 -0.12 -9.09 -1.64
CA ARG A 134 -0.96 -8.28 -2.52
C ARG A 134 -1.82 -7.33 -1.70
N VAL A 135 -2.45 -6.39 -2.37
CA VAL A 135 -3.42 -5.49 -1.76
C VAL A 135 -4.81 -5.87 -2.21
N ALA A 136 -5.72 -6.04 -1.26
CA ALA A 136 -7.15 -6.08 -1.53
C ALA A 136 -7.76 -4.71 -1.18
N VAL A 137 -8.33 -4.05 -2.18
CA VAL A 137 -9.11 -2.83 -1.96
C VAL A 137 -10.53 -3.24 -1.60
N ILE A 138 -10.98 -2.84 -0.43
CA ILE A 138 -12.32 -3.16 0.08
C ILE A 138 -13.16 -1.88 0.22
N ASP A 139 -14.47 -2.00 0.03
CA ASP A 139 -15.41 -0.91 0.30
C ASP A 139 -15.81 -0.83 1.78
N LYS A 140 -16.67 0.14 2.13
CA LYS A 140 -17.22 0.32 3.48
C LYS A 140 -17.98 -0.90 4.05
N ASN A 141 -18.42 -1.81 3.19
CA ASN A 141 -19.10 -3.05 3.56
C ASN A 141 -18.13 -4.24 3.63
N ASN A 142 -16.81 -3.99 3.58
CA ASN A 142 -15.74 -4.99 3.48
C ASN A 142 -15.81 -5.87 2.22
N LYS A 143 -16.47 -5.41 1.15
CA LYS A 143 -16.48 -6.13 -0.12
C LYS A 143 -15.22 -5.78 -0.91
N VAL A 144 -14.51 -6.79 -1.40
CA VAL A 144 -13.38 -6.57 -2.31
C VAL A 144 -13.87 -5.98 -3.63
N VAL A 145 -13.32 -4.83 -3.99
CA VAL A 145 -13.61 -4.12 -5.24
C VAL A 145 -12.44 -4.13 -6.21
N ASN A 146 -11.21 -4.33 -5.73
CA ASN A 146 -10.03 -4.43 -6.59
C ASN A 146 -8.89 -5.18 -5.91
N PHE A 147 -7.92 -5.65 -6.70
CA PHE A 147 -6.63 -6.15 -6.21
C PHE A 147 -5.49 -5.36 -6.85
N LEU A 148 -4.48 -5.01 -6.06
CA LEU A 148 -3.31 -4.26 -6.50
C LEU A 148 -2.03 -4.99 -6.11
N GLU A 149 -0.97 -4.74 -6.86
CA GLU A 149 0.38 -5.19 -6.53
C GLU A 149 1.15 -4.04 -5.87
N ILE A 150 1.93 -4.38 -4.84
CA ILE A 150 2.88 -3.44 -4.22
C ILE A 150 4.18 -3.53 -5.00
N ILE A 151 4.68 -2.39 -5.45
CA ILE A 151 5.92 -2.29 -6.23
C ILE A 151 7.12 -1.91 -5.35
N THR A 152 6.90 -1.16 -4.28
CA THR A 152 7.94 -0.73 -3.34
C THR A 152 7.31 -0.15 -2.08
N SER A 153 8.07 -0.06 -1.00
CA SER A 153 7.74 0.80 0.15
C SER A 153 8.72 1.95 0.28
N LEU A 154 8.23 3.13 0.63
CA LEU A 154 8.99 4.36 0.84
C LEU A 154 8.59 5.01 2.16
N MET A 155 9.37 5.98 2.60
CA MET A 155 9.08 6.83 3.75
C MET A 155 9.28 8.28 3.32
N ASP A 156 8.53 9.20 3.92
CA ASP A 156 8.74 10.63 3.70
C ASP A 156 10.03 11.12 4.40
N ASP A 157 10.46 12.31 4.01
CA ASP A 157 11.67 12.96 4.53
C ASP A 157 11.58 13.32 6.02
N VAL A 158 10.36 13.52 6.54
CA VAL A 158 10.09 13.81 7.95
C VAL A 158 9.84 12.55 8.80
N GLY A 159 9.69 11.37 8.20
CA GLY A 159 9.39 10.12 8.91
C GLY A 159 8.04 10.16 9.62
N SER A 160 6.98 10.56 8.94
CA SER A 160 5.61 10.56 9.47
C SER A 160 4.83 9.28 9.14
N SER A 161 5.25 8.54 8.11
CA SER A 161 4.55 7.34 7.63
C SER A 161 5.43 6.50 6.73
N VAL A 162 5.11 5.20 6.64
CA VAL A 162 5.58 4.33 5.56
C VAL A 162 4.48 4.17 4.51
N PHE A 163 4.86 4.27 3.25
CA PHE A 163 3.99 4.23 2.09
C PHE A 163 4.33 3.02 1.24
N CYS A 164 3.43 2.04 1.16
CA CYS A 164 3.50 0.98 0.16
C CYS A 164 2.93 1.54 -1.14
N HIS A 165 3.77 1.65 -2.16
CA HIS A 165 3.37 2.12 -3.48
C HIS A 165 2.78 0.97 -4.26
N CYS A 166 1.56 1.18 -4.75
CA CYS A 166 0.81 0.27 -5.59
C CYS A 166 0.58 0.90 -6.96
N ILE A 167 0.32 0.06 -7.94
CA ILE A 167 0.06 0.45 -9.33
C ILE A 167 -1.31 -0.02 -9.80
N ILE A 168 -1.93 0.76 -10.68
CA ILE A 168 -3.13 0.36 -11.44
C ILE A 168 -2.83 0.37 -12.93
N ASP A 169 -3.38 -0.61 -13.66
CA ASP A 169 -3.40 -0.62 -15.13
C ASP A 169 -4.50 0.33 -15.64
N ASP A 170 -4.24 1.62 -15.48
CA ASP A 170 -5.20 2.67 -15.83
C ASP A 170 -5.55 2.65 -17.33
N GLU A 171 -4.61 2.24 -18.19
CA GLU A 171 -4.90 2.10 -19.63
C GLU A 171 -5.96 1.03 -19.90
N LYS A 172 -5.86 -0.13 -19.24
CA LYS A 172 -6.89 -1.18 -19.33
C LYS A 172 -8.21 -0.67 -18.79
N MET A 173 -8.19 -0.03 -17.63
CA MET A 173 -9.40 0.53 -17.00
C MET A 173 -10.07 1.59 -17.90
N ILE A 174 -9.30 2.42 -18.61
CA ILE A 174 -9.83 3.42 -19.55
C ILE A 174 -10.41 2.76 -20.80
N ARG A 175 -9.78 1.70 -21.33
CA ARG A 175 -10.32 0.93 -22.46
C ARG A 175 -11.66 0.28 -22.11
N GLU A 176 -11.78 -0.24 -20.89
CA GLU A 176 -12.99 -0.90 -20.40
C GLU A 176 -14.07 0.08 -19.94
N ASN A 177 -13.66 1.27 -19.46
CA ASN A 177 -14.56 2.32 -19.00
C ASN A 177 -14.00 3.72 -19.34
N GLN A 178 -14.56 4.34 -20.38
CA GLN A 178 -14.11 5.67 -20.82
C GLN A 178 -14.28 6.78 -19.76
N LEU A 179 -15.19 6.60 -18.78
CA LEU A 179 -15.34 7.55 -17.67
C LEU A 179 -14.14 7.53 -16.70
N ALA A 180 -13.37 6.44 -16.66
CA ALA A 180 -12.21 6.31 -15.78
C ALA A 180 -11.13 7.35 -16.08
N LYS A 181 -10.96 7.74 -17.36
CA LYS A 181 -9.96 8.74 -17.78
C LYS A 181 -10.17 10.07 -17.06
N LYS A 182 -11.40 10.57 -17.05
CA LYS A 182 -11.75 11.85 -16.38
C LYS A 182 -11.52 11.76 -14.87
N SER A 183 -11.83 10.62 -14.26
CA SER A 183 -11.60 10.41 -12.83
C SER A 183 -10.11 10.44 -12.48
N PHE A 184 -9.25 9.80 -13.28
CA PHE A 184 -7.80 9.84 -13.05
C PHE A 184 -7.20 11.23 -13.25
N GLU A 185 -7.54 11.92 -14.34
CA GLU A 185 -7.08 13.30 -14.60
C GLU A 185 -7.49 14.26 -13.48
N LEU A 186 -8.71 14.10 -12.95
CA LEU A 186 -9.19 14.89 -11.84
C LEU A 186 -8.44 14.58 -10.54
N ALA A 187 -8.17 13.31 -10.25
CA ALA A 187 -7.40 12.89 -9.08
C ALA A 187 -5.97 13.47 -9.10
N GLU A 188 -5.29 13.39 -10.26
CA GLU A 188 -3.95 13.96 -10.44
C GLU A 188 -3.91 15.46 -10.21
N LYS A 189 -4.83 16.21 -10.84
CA LYS A 189 -4.91 17.68 -10.69
C LYS A 189 -5.10 18.05 -9.22
N ARG A 190 -5.97 17.32 -8.52
CA ARG A 190 -6.23 17.60 -7.11
C ARG A 190 -5.02 17.26 -6.23
N TYR A 191 -4.31 16.17 -6.50
CA TYR A 191 -3.08 15.79 -5.79
C TYR A 191 -1.99 16.86 -5.97
N LYS A 192 -1.80 17.35 -7.20
CA LYS A 192 -0.87 18.43 -7.51
C LYS A 192 -1.18 19.70 -6.69
N ASN A 193 -2.45 20.12 -6.69
CA ASN A 193 -2.89 21.29 -5.91
C ASN A 193 -2.64 21.11 -4.41
N LEU A 194 -2.84 19.90 -3.87
CA LEU A 194 -2.57 19.61 -2.46
C LEU A 194 -1.08 19.80 -2.13
N ILE A 195 -0.18 19.27 -2.95
CA ILE A 195 1.27 19.45 -2.77
C ILE A 195 1.65 20.93 -2.83
N GLU A 196 1.08 21.67 -3.77
CA GLU A 196 1.34 23.11 -3.93
C GLU A 196 0.92 23.90 -2.69
N ASN A 197 -0.25 23.59 -2.11
CA ASN A 197 -0.77 24.26 -0.92
C ASN A 197 -0.06 23.87 0.40
N VAL A 198 0.71 22.77 0.43
CA VAL A 198 1.53 22.39 1.59
C VAL A 198 2.89 23.09 1.57
N LYS A 199 3.32 23.60 0.41
CA LYS A 199 4.59 24.33 0.24
C LYS A 199 4.50 25.82 0.56
N THR A 200 3.30 26.31 0.89
CA THR A 200 3.00 27.69 1.35
C THR A 200 2.70 27.68 2.84
#